data_AF-A0A7G1KEC2-F1
#
_entry.id   AF-A0A7G1KEC2-F1
#
_cell.length_a   1.000
_cell.length_b   1.000
_cell.length_c   1.000
_cell.angle_alpha   90.00
_cell.angle_beta   90.00
_cell.angle_gamma   90.00
#
_symmetry.space_group_name_H-M   'P 1'
#
loop_
_entity.id
_entity.type
_entity.pdbx_description
1 polymer ?
#
loop_
_entity_poly.entity_id
_entity_poly.type
_entity_poly.pdbx_seq_one_letter_code
_entity_poly.pdbx_strand_id
1 'polypeptide(L)'
;MIGPAAILCVVRSSPVAESPDSDRSPRRPTVTYFEWCHNLGVTSADSPNQRQPEAHRTAERFAGYPPAERPDRVNLPNSGRMRMVESPRAAILLDVDGPLNPYPRRGRPPPTGYLPFVVSHRIIPAVPPIEQRVLLHPERGRDLLRLAQETNADLVWATAWEHEADRLLGPLLGLPALEVIVFEDTGIRHRDGRHGKLPTIDRWAGRRPLCWFDDEFQPADGSWAERRSDSGAPTRLIPVDRHTGLQRQHLDAARAFLRQWGRACPDEPPR
;
A
#
# COMPACT_ATOMS: atom_id res chain seq x y z
N MET A 1 -37.05 29.91 -16.64
CA MET A 1 -36.60 29.33 -17.92
C MET A 1 -35.34 30.05 -18.36
N ILE A 2 -34.42 29.30 -18.98
CA ILE A 2 -33.05 29.68 -19.43
C ILE A 2 -32.09 29.84 -18.23
N GLY A 3 -31.01 29.08 -18.01
CA GLY A 3 -30.13 28.20 -18.82
C GLY A 3 -28.68 28.54 -18.43
N PRO A 4 -27.77 27.58 -18.14
CA PRO A 4 -26.52 27.85 -17.39
C PRO A 4 -25.38 28.38 -18.26
N ALA A 5 -24.55 29.26 -17.67
CA ALA A 5 -23.35 29.81 -18.28
C ALA A 5 -22.19 28.80 -18.22
N ALA A 6 -21.64 28.46 -19.38
CA ALA A 6 -20.44 27.66 -19.56
C ALA A 6 -19.19 28.51 -19.22
N ILE A 7 -18.31 27.98 -18.37
CA ILE A 7 -16.96 28.53 -18.16
C ILE A 7 -16.07 27.97 -19.28
N LEU A 8 -15.82 28.81 -20.27
CA LEU A 8 -14.90 28.57 -21.38
C LEU A 8 -13.47 28.80 -20.88
N CYS A 9 -12.68 27.73 -20.76
CA CYS A 9 -11.25 27.83 -20.48
C CYS A 9 -10.52 28.25 -21.75
N VAL A 10 -10.09 29.51 -21.82
CA VAL A 10 -9.37 30.07 -22.98
C VAL A 10 -7.93 29.60 -22.94
N VAL A 11 -7.56 28.69 -23.83
CA VAL A 11 -6.16 28.38 -24.17
C VAL A 11 -5.64 29.52 -25.04
N ARG A 12 -4.81 30.41 -24.48
CA ARG A 12 -4.03 31.36 -25.29
C ARG A 12 -2.68 30.73 -25.66
N SER A 13 -2.55 30.36 -26.92
CA SER A 13 -1.24 30.12 -27.56
C SER A 13 -0.57 31.48 -27.81
N SER A 14 0.70 31.62 -27.44
CA SER A 14 1.56 32.72 -27.91
C SER A 14 2.83 32.15 -28.53
N PRO A 15 3.35 32.77 -29.62
CA PRO A 15 4.37 32.17 -30.45
C PRO A 15 5.77 32.39 -29.89
N VAL A 16 6.65 31.44 -30.22
CA VAL A 16 8.07 31.40 -29.89
C VAL A 16 8.81 32.47 -30.69
N ALA A 17 9.62 33.28 -30.01
CA ALA A 17 10.67 34.10 -30.61
C ALA A 17 11.99 33.79 -29.90
N GLU A 18 12.99 33.37 -30.67
CA GLU A 18 14.36 33.13 -30.22
C GLU A 18 15.13 34.45 -30.06
N SER A 19 15.90 34.57 -28.97
CA SER A 19 17.18 35.30 -28.94
C SER A 19 17.99 34.92 -27.68
N PRO A 20 19.33 35.08 -27.72
CA PRO A 20 20.25 34.22 -26.99
C PRO A 20 20.82 34.83 -25.70
N ASP A 21 21.20 33.91 -24.82
CA ASP A 21 22.22 33.99 -23.77
C ASP A 21 22.11 35.06 -22.67
N SER A 22 21.63 34.65 -21.50
CA SER A 22 22.30 34.84 -20.18
C SER A 22 21.30 34.65 -19.04
N ASP A 23 21.21 33.44 -18.48
CA ASP A 23 20.97 33.33 -17.03
C ASP A 23 21.43 31.97 -16.47
N ARG A 24 22.45 32.03 -15.61
CA ARG A 24 22.88 30.94 -14.74
C ARG A 24 21.90 30.86 -13.56
N SER A 25 20.78 30.19 -13.76
CA SER A 25 19.97 29.68 -12.65
C SER A 25 20.32 28.21 -12.38
N PRO A 26 20.69 27.81 -11.15
CA PRO A 26 20.98 26.41 -10.86
C PRO A 26 19.69 25.60 -11.01
N ARG A 27 19.70 24.64 -11.94
CA ARG A 27 18.65 23.62 -12.05
C ARG A 27 18.58 22.90 -10.70
N ARG A 28 17.46 23.07 -9.98
CA ARG A 28 17.19 22.27 -8.77
C ARG A 28 17.18 20.79 -9.19
N PRO A 29 17.96 19.92 -8.56
CA PRO A 29 17.91 18.50 -8.90
C PRO A 29 16.53 17.97 -8.52
N THR A 30 15.82 17.39 -9.49
CA THR A 30 14.65 16.55 -9.24
C THR A 30 15.16 15.23 -8.67
N VAL A 31 15.41 15.20 -7.35
CA VAL A 31 15.78 13.96 -6.68
C VAL A 31 14.50 13.13 -6.57
N THR A 32 14.44 12.03 -7.31
CA THR A 32 13.39 11.02 -7.14
C THR A 32 13.53 10.35 -5.77
N TYR A 33 12.45 9.83 -5.19
CA TYR A 33 12.51 9.05 -3.94
C TYR A 33 13.57 7.94 -3.97
N PHE A 34 13.73 7.29 -5.13
CA PHE A 34 14.79 6.30 -5.41
C PHE A 34 16.21 6.90 -5.31
N GLU A 35 16.45 8.07 -5.88
CA GLU A 35 17.76 8.75 -5.80
C GLU A 35 18.06 9.26 -4.39
N TRP A 36 17.04 9.59 -3.59
CA TRP A 36 17.22 9.97 -2.18
C TRP A 36 17.63 8.76 -1.31
N CYS A 37 16.95 7.62 -1.46
CA CYS A 37 17.30 6.37 -0.76
C CYS A 37 18.72 5.88 -1.11
N HIS A 38 19.17 6.09 -2.36
CA HIS A 38 20.52 5.76 -2.80
C HIS A 38 21.58 6.78 -2.33
N ASN A 39 21.28 8.07 -2.31
CA ASN A 39 22.22 9.14 -1.94
C ASN A 39 22.50 9.28 -0.44
N LEU A 40 21.71 8.67 0.44
CA LEU A 40 21.96 8.72 1.88
C LEU A 40 23.10 7.83 2.37
N GLY A 41 23.70 6.98 1.53
CA GLY A 41 25.03 6.41 1.77
C GLY A 41 25.29 5.85 3.18
N VAL A 42 24.29 5.32 3.90
CA VAL A 42 24.47 4.80 5.25
C VAL A 42 25.08 3.41 5.13
N THR A 43 26.40 3.38 4.93
CA THR A 43 27.22 2.21 5.12
C THR A 43 27.28 1.84 6.60
N SER A 44 27.29 0.54 6.86
CA SER A 44 27.45 -0.08 8.18
C SER A 44 28.80 0.28 8.83
N ALA A 45 28.87 1.36 9.59
CA ALA A 45 29.78 1.58 10.72
C ALA A 45 29.50 2.96 11.31
N ASP A 46 29.69 3.09 12.62
CA ASP A 46 29.59 4.33 13.41
C ASP A 46 28.19 4.81 13.81
N SER A 47 27.73 4.27 14.94
CA SER A 47 26.88 5.02 15.86
C SER A 47 27.38 4.84 17.31
N PRO A 48 27.86 5.91 17.97
CA PRO A 48 28.32 5.88 19.34
C PRO A 48 27.16 6.23 20.28
N ASN A 49 26.37 5.25 20.71
CA ASN A 49 25.52 5.44 21.89
C ASN A 49 25.07 4.10 22.52
N GLN A 50 25.96 3.47 23.28
CA GLN A 50 25.56 2.52 24.32
C GLN A 50 26.02 3.06 25.67
N ARG A 51 25.11 3.77 26.34
CA ARG A 51 25.11 3.91 27.80
C ARG A 51 23.69 3.65 28.29
N GLN A 52 23.50 2.49 28.92
CA GLN A 52 22.33 2.18 29.73
C GLN A 52 22.42 2.93 31.07
N PRO A 53 21.27 3.20 31.71
CA PRO A 53 21.22 3.19 33.16
C PRO A 53 20.35 2.02 33.67
N GLU A 54 20.97 1.26 34.58
CA GLU A 54 20.32 0.34 35.50
C GLU A 54 19.39 1.11 36.46
N ALA A 55 18.25 0.52 36.83
CA ALA A 55 17.45 0.99 37.97
C ALA A 55 16.70 -0.17 38.66
N HIS A 56 17.40 -0.75 39.64
CA HIS A 56 16.98 -1.12 40.99
C HIS A 56 15.54 -1.57 41.30
N ARG A 57 15.49 -2.75 41.95
CA ARG A 57 14.49 -3.21 42.92
C ARG A 57 14.18 -2.13 43.96
N THR A 58 12.89 -1.96 44.29
CA THR A 58 12.46 -1.80 45.69
C THR A 58 11.06 -2.37 45.87
N ALA A 59 10.92 -3.27 46.83
CA ALA A 59 9.66 -3.71 47.39
C ALA A 59 9.37 -2.86 48.65
N GLU A 60 8.11 -2.47 48.84
CA GLU A 60 7.34 -2.60 50.10
C GLU A 60 6.24 -1.54 50.24
N ARG A 61 5.16 -1.99 50.90
CA ARG A 61 4.11 -1.25 51.60
C ARG A 61 3.14 -0.44 50.75
N PHE A 62 1.92 -0.97 50.59
CA PHE A 62 0.73 -0.38 51.19
C PHE A 62 -0.35 -1.46 51.36
N ALA A 63 -0.74 -1.71 52.61
CA ALA A 63 -1.86 -2.56 52.99
C ALA A 63 -3.08 -1.67 53.26
N GLY A 64 -4.26 -2.07 52.76
CA GLY A 64 -5.52 -1.41 53.11
C GLY A 64 -6.63 -1.55 52.07
N TYR A 65 -7.17 -2.76 51.90
CA TYR A 65 -8.51 -2.96 51.33
C TYR A 65 -9.25 -4.05 52.12
N PRO A 66 -10.51 -3.85 52.54
CA PRO A 66 -11.32 -4.89 53.18
C PRO A 66 -11.71 -5.96 52.16
N PRO A 67 -11.97 -7.22 52.58
CA PRO A 67 -12.32 -8.29 51.65
C PRO A 67 -13.71 -8.05 51.06
N ALA A 68 -13.81 -8.03 49.74
CA ALA A 68 -15.08 -8.01 49.04
C ALA A 68 -15.79 -9.37 49.21
N GLU A 69 -17.05 -9.30 49.61
CA GLU A 69 -17.98 -10.40 49.79
C GLU A 69 -18.14 -11.22 48.50
N ARG A 70 -18.35 -12.54 48.63
CA ARG A 70 -18.68 -13.42 47.50
C ARG A 70 -20.09 -13.08 47.02
N PRO A 71 -20.31 -12.70 45.75
CA PRO A 71 -21.65 -12.70 45.21
C PRO A 71 -22.03 -14.10 44.75
N ASP A 72 -23.28 -14.44 45.04
CA ASP A 72 -23.96 -15.69 44.76
C ASP A 72 -23.91 -16.11 43.28
N ARG A 73 -24.05 -17.43 43.07
CA ARG A 73 -24.24 -18.07 41.77
C ARG A 73 -25.38 -17.38 41.00
N VAL A 74 -25.03 -16.55 40.03
CA VAL A 74 -25.98 -16.05 39.04
C VAL A 74 -26.15 -17.11 37.96
N ASN A 75 -27.38 -17.58 37.79
CA ASN A 75 -27.80 -18.45 36.69
C ASN A 75 -27.41 -17.81 35.33
N LEU A 76 -26.66 -18.52 34.50
CA LEU A 76 -26.39 -18.16 33.11
C LEU A 76 -27.63 -18.44 32.24
N PRO A 77 -28.28 -17.43 31.64
CA PRO A 77 -29.26 -17.69 30.59
C PRO A 77 -28.54 -17.97 29.26
N ASN A 78 -28.89 -19.13 28.70
CA ASN A 78 -28.99 -19.48 27.28
C ASN A 78 -27.86 -19.03 26.34
N SER A 79 -27.05 -20.01 25.93
CA SER A 79 -26.36 -20.17 24.64
C SER A 79 -26.67 -19.11 23.57
N GLY A 80 -26.01 -17.96 23.70
CA GLY A 80 -25.96 -16.94 22.66
C GLY A 80 -25.20 -17.48 21.46
N ARG A 81 -25.92 -17.65 20.34
CA ARG A 81 -25.39 -17.83 19.00
C ARG A 81 -24.20 -16.88 18.81
N MET A 82 -22.99 -17.43 18.81
CA MET A 82 -21.76 -16.69 18.61
C MET A 82 -21.95 -15.89 17.32
N ARG A 83 -21.89 -14.55 17.39
CA ARG A 83 -21.86 -13.72 16.19
C ARG A 83 -20.64 -14.21 15.40
N MET A 84 -20.89 -14.93 14.31
CA MET A 84 -19.88 -15.16 13.29
C MET A 84 -19.50 -13.76 12.82
N VAL A 85 -18.39 -13.23 13.34
CA VAL A 85 -17.73 -12.09 12.71
C VAL A 85 -17.40 -12.59 11.32
N GLU A 86 -18.08 -12.06 10.30
CA GLU A 86 -17.80 -12.43 8.91
C GLU A 86 -16.29 -12.30 8.72
N SER A 87 -15.64 -13.38 8.31
CA SER A 87 -14.21 -13.36 8.03
C SER A 87 -13.95 -12.27 6.99
N PRO A 88 -12.94 -11.41 7.17
CA PRO A 88 -12.68 -10.32 6.24
C PRO A 88 -12.48 -10.88 4.83
N ARG A 89 -13.15 -10.28 3.85
CA ARG A 89 -13.08 -10.65 2.42
C ARG A 89 -11.64 -10.65 1.95
N ALA A 90 -11.30 -11.45 0.95
CA ALA A 90 -9.93 -11.46 0.40
C ALA A 90 -9.48 -10.05 -0.03
N ALA A 91 -8.19 -9.76 0.06
CA ALA A 91 -7.62 -8.47 -0.32
C ALA A 91 -6.78 -8.54 -1.61
N ILE A 92 -6.84 -7.48 -2.40
CA ILE A 92 -5.95 -7.20 -3.51
C ILE A 92 -5.11 -5.99 -3.11
N LEU A 93 -3.85 -6.24 -2.78
CA LEU A 93 -2.92 -5.20 -2.34
C LEU A 93 -2.26 -4.52 -3.54
N LEU A 94 -2.29 -3.19 -3.52
CA LEU A 94 -1.82 -2.33 -4.60
C LEU A 94 -0.60 -1.53 -4.16
N ASP A 95 0.55 -1.78 -4.79
CA ASP A 95 1.64 -0.80 -4.78
C ASP A 95 1.51 0.21 -5.95
N VAL A 96 2.08 1.39 -5.74
CA VAL A 96 2.09 2.49 -6.73
C VAL A 96 3.29 2.37 -7.64
N ASP A 97 4.49 2.54 -7.10
CA ASP A 97 5.72 2.66 -7.87
C ASP A 97 6.11 1.32 -8.46
N GLY A 98 6.24 1.23 -9.79
CA GLY A 98 6.39 -0.04 -10.48
C GLY A 98 5.06 -0.54 -11.03
N PRO A 99 4.12 -1.08 -10.22
CA PRO A 99 2.86 -1.62 -10.73
C PRO A 99 1.91 -0.60 -11.36
N LEU A 100 1.55 0.48 -10.68
CA LEU A 100 0.59 1.47 -11.20
C LEU A 100 1.28 2.67 -11.84
N ASN A 101 2.49 2.97 -11.40
CA ASN A 101 3.36 4.03 -11.87
C ASN A 101 4.69 3.43 -12.39
N PRO A 102 4.72 2.90 -13.63
CA PRO A 102 5.91 2.28 -14.18
C PRO A 102 7.02 3.31 -14.47
N TYR A 103 8.25 2.82 -14.50
CA TYR A 103 9.47 3.53 -14.83
C TYR A 103 10.06 3.04 -16.16
N PRO A 104 9.64 3.57 -17.32
CA PRO A 104 10.13 3.09 -18.61
C PRO A 104 11.64 3.20 -18.69
N ARG A 105 12.30 2.20 -19.31
CA ARG A 105 13.74 2.26 -19.55
C ARG A 105 14.09 3.50 -20.35
N ARG A 106 15.24 4.12 -20.05
CA ARG A 106 15.71 5.33 -20.75
C ARG A 106 15.68 5.12 -22.26
N GLY A 107 15.09 6.08 -22.98
CA GLY A 107 14.95 6.03 -24.44
C GLY A 107 13.82 5.14 -24.97
N ARG A 108 13.03 4.49 -24.09
CA ARG A 108 11.80 3.79 -24.48
C ARG A 108 10.58 4.69 -24.23
N PRO A 109 9.54 4.62 -25.08
CA PRO A 109 8.28 5.28 -24.79
C PRO A 109 7.62 4.66 -23.55
N PRO A 110 6.72 5.39 -22.87
CA PRO A 110 5.85 4.81 -21.85
C PRO A 110 5.09 3.58 -22.38
N PRO A 111 4.76 2.60 -21.51
CA PRO A 111 3.89 1.50 -21.89
C PRO A 111 2.56 2.03 -22.46
N THR A 112 2.03 1.34 -23.47
CA THR A 112 0.82 1.75 -24.17
C THR A 112 -0.33 2.03 -23.19
N GLY A 113 -0.98 3.18 -23.37
CA GLY A 113 -2.13 3.62 -22.57
C GLY A 113 -1.78 4.29 -21.23
N TYR A 114 -0.52 4.29 -20.83
CA TYR A 114 -0.06 5.10 -19.68
C TYR A 114 0.12 6.56 -20.09
N LEU A 115 -0.51 7.46 -19.34
CA LEU A 115 -0.51 8.91 -19.55
C LEU A 115 0.25 9.61 -18.42
N PRO A 116 0.96 10.71 -18.71
CA PRO A 116 1.65 11.47 -17.69
C PRO A 116 0.70 12.37 -16.90
N PHE A 117 0.89 12.42 -15.59
CA PHE A 117 0.26 13.36 -14.68
C PHE A 117 1.33 14.00 -13.78
N VAL A 118 1.05 15.19 -13.26
CA VAL A 118 1.88 15.83 -12.24
C VAL A 118 1.03 15.93 -10.98
N VAL A 119 1.57 15.42 -9.87
CA VAL A 119 0.93 15.46 -8.55
C VAL A 119 1.86 16.14 -7.56
N SER A 120 1.28 16.86 -6.60
CA SER A 120 2.00 17.42 -5.46
C SER A 120 1.67 16.60 -4.23
N HIS A 121 2.66 15.88 -3.72
CA HIS A 121 2.49 14.95 -2.60
C HIS A 121 3.31 15.35 -1.38
N ARG A 122 2.86 14.91 -0.20
CA ARG A 122 3.57 15.02 1.07
C ARG A 122 3.64 13.65 1.74
N ILE A 123 4.30 12.71 1.06
CA ILE A 123 4.47 11.34 1.58
C ILE A 123 5.30 11.35 2.86
N ILE A 124 6.38 12.15 2.91
CA ILE A 124 7.19 12.33 4.12
C ILE A 124 6.70 13.59 4.83
N PRO A 125 6.04 13.50 6.01
CA PRO A 125 5.40 14.65 6.64
C PRO A 125 6.33 15.84 6.91
N ALA A 126 7.58 15.53 7.29
CA ALA A 126 8.63 16.51 7.62
C ALA A 126 9.25 17.19 6.38
N VAL A 127 8.94 16.74 5.17
CA VAL A 127 9.47 17.28 3.92
C VAL A 127 8.42 18.18 3.26
N PRO A 128 8.80 19.35 2.69
CA PRO A 128 7.89 20.17 1.90
C PRO A 128 7.27 19.37 0.75
N PRO A 129 6.06 19.74 0.25
CA PRO A 129 5.43 19.00 -0.84
C PRO A 129 6.34 18.88 -2.06
N ILE A 130 6.38 17.68 -2.64
CA ILE A 130 7.19 17.35 -3.80
C ILE A 130 6.27 17.27 -5.01
N GLU A 131 6.61 18.01 -6.07
CA GLU A 131 5.98 17.79 -7.37
C GLU A 131 6.62 16.57 -8.04
N GLN A 132 5.79 15.57 -8.33
CA GLN A 132 6.22 14.34 -8.97
C GLN A 132 5.41 14.09 -10.22
N ARG A 133 6.11 13.75 -11.31
CA ARG A 133 5.48 13.22 -12.51
C ARG A 133 5.24 11.72 -12.32
N VAL A 134 4.01 11.28 -12.55
CA VAL A 134 3.60 9.88 -12.54
C VAL A 134 3.06 9.47 -13.91
N LEU A 135 3.16 8.19 -14.24
CA LEU A 135 2.56 7.58 -15.42
C LEU A 135 1.42 6.68 -14.96
N LEU A 136 0.17 7.00 -15.29
CA LEU A 136 -0.99 6.21 -14.86
C LEU A 136 -1.83 5.78 -16.07
N HIS A 137 -2.50 4.65 -15.94
CA HIS A 137 -3.40 4.13 -16.96
C HIS A 137 -4.83 4.01 -16.39
N PRO A 138 -5.75 4.94 -16.69
CA PRO A 138 -7.11 4.93 -16.11
C PRO A 138 -7.89 3.61 -16.31
N GLU A 139 -7.76 2.94 -17.47
CA GLU A 139 -8.40 1.62 -17.65
C GLU A 139 -7.84 0.54 -16.70
N ARG A 140 -6.63 0.67 -16.15
CA ARG A 140 -6.12 -0.26 -15.13
C ARG A 140 -6.88 -0.12 -13.82
N GLY A 141 -7.30 1.09 -13.44
CA GLY A 141 -8.20 1.27 -12.30
C GLY A 141 -9.56 0.61 -12.52
N ARG A 142 -10.13 0.74 -13.73
CA ARG A 142 -11.37 0.02 -14.10
C ARG A 142 -11.21 -1.49 -14.11
N ASP A 143 -10.10 -1.99 -14.62
CA ASP A 143 -9.77 -3.43 -14.60
C ASP A 143 -9.64 -3.96 -13.16
N LEU A 144 -9.02 -3.19 -12.26
CA LEU A 144 -8.90 -3.53 -10.83
C LEU A 144 -10.26 -3.55 -10.13
N LEU A 145 -11.13 -2.58 -10.40
CA LEU A 145 -12.49 -2.56 -9.85
C LEU A 145 -13.31 -3.75 -10.33
N ARG A 146 -13.22 -4.08 -11.62
CA ARG A 146 -13.87 -5.27 -12.17
C ARG A 146 -13.36 -6.54 -11.49
N LEU A 147 -12.04 -6.65 -11.30
CA LEU A 147 -11.42 -7.78 -10.60
C LEU A 147 -11.96 -7.91 -9.16
N ALA A 148 -11.93 -6.82 -8.38
CA ALA A 148 -12.43 -6.82 -7.02
C ALA A 148 -13.91 -7.21 -6.93
N GLN A 149 -14.74 -6.65 -7.82
CA GLN A 149 -16.17 -6.96 -7.90
C GLN A 149 -16.43 -8.42 -8.26
N GLU A 150 -15.77 -8.95 -9.30
CA GLU A 150 -16.03 -10.32 -9.78
C GLU A 150 -15.50 -11.40 -8.83
N THR A 151 -14.49 -11.10 -8.01
CA THR A 151 -13.91 -12.04 -7.05
C THR A 151 -14.39 -11.82 -5.63
N ASN A 152 -15.31 -10.87 -5.40
CA ASN A 152 -15.77 -10.48 -4.08
C ASN A 152 -14.60 -10.16 -3.11
N ALA A 153 -13.60 -9.43 -3.60
CA ALA A 153 -12.41 -9.01 -2.84
C ALA A 153 -12.38 -7.49 -2.65
N ASP A 154 -11.60 -7.02 -1.69
CA ASP A 154 -11.40 -5.59 -1.45
C ASP A 154 -10.07 -5.12 -2.06
N LEU A 155 -10.07 -3.94 -2.67
CA LEU A 155 -8.83 -3.26 -3.09
C LEU A 155 -8.27 -2.49 -1.90
N VAL A 156 -6.96 -2.59 -1.67
CA VAL A 156 -6.29 -1.95 -0.54
C VAL A 156 -4.96 -1.36 -0.99
N TRP A 157 -4.67 -0.12 -0.60
CA TRP A 157 -3.36 0.51 -0.83
C TRP A 157 -2.30 -0.10 0.08
N ALA A 158 -1.26 -0.67 -0.52
CA ALA A 158 -0.09 -1.25 0.15
C ALA A 158 1.19 -0.61 -0.39
N THR A 159 1.25 0.72 -0.25
CA THR A 159 2.29 1.55 -0.86
C THR A 159 2.86 2.55 0.16
N ALA A 160 4.13 2.92 -0.01
CA ALA A 160 4.76 3.96 0.81
C ALA A 160 4.11 5.34 0.63
N TRP A 161 3.29 5.54 -0.40
CA TRP A 161 2.50 6.75 -0.58
C TRP A 161 1.34 6.86 0.42
N GLU A 162 0.91 5.75 1.00
CA GLU A 162 -0.18 5.67 1.97
C GLU A 162 -1.41 6.49 1.56
N HIS A 163 -1.90 7.38 2.43
CA HIS A 163 -3.06 8.22 2.19
C HIS A 163 -2.89 9.18 1.01
N GLU A 164 -1.66 9.51 0.62
CA GLU A 164 -1.43 10.33 -0.57
C GLU A 164 -1.77 9.56 -1.86
N ALA A 165 -1.62 8.23 -1.89
CA ALA A 165 -2.09 7.43 -3.03
C ALA A 165 -3.62 7.52 -3.18
N ASP A 166 -4.35 7.35 -2.08
CA ASP A 166 -5.81 7.44 -2.10
C ASP A 166 -6.29 8.85 -2.49
N ARG A 167 -5.67 9.88 -1.91
CA ARG A 167 -6.02 11.28 -2.16
C ARG A 167 -5.70 11.74 -3.57
N LEU A 168 -4.54 11.37 -4.11
CA LEU A 168 -4.02 11.90 -5.38
C LEU A 168 -4.22 10.97 -6.57
N LEU A 169 -3.96 9.67 -6.39
CA LEU A 169 -3.91 8.71 -7.49
C LEU A 169 -5.23 7.97 -7.68
N GLY A 170 -5.97 7.71 -6.59
CA GLY A 170 -7.31 7.10 -6.62
C GLY A 170 -8.24 7.77 -7.65
N PRO A 171 -8.47 9.08 -7.57
CA PRO A 171 -9.31 9.82 -8.52
C PRO A 171 -8.80 9.75 -9.97
N LEU A 172 -7.48 9.81 -10.19
CA LEU A 172 -6.88 9.74 -11.52
C LEU A 172 -7.03 8.34 -12.16
N LEU A 173 -7.08 7.30 -11.33
CA LEU A 173 -7.34 5.93 -11.74
C LEU A 173 -8.84 5.58 -11.80
N GLY A 174 -9.72 6.49 -11.35
CA GLY A 174 -11.15 6.24 -11.23
C GLY A 174 -11.50 5.22 -10.14
N LEU A 175 -10.65 5.08 -9.13
CA LEU A 175 -10.89 4.25 -7.95
C LEU A 175 -11.69 5.05 -6.90
N PRO A 176 -12.62 4.40 -6.16
CA PRO A 176 -13.20 5.01 -4.97
C PRO A 176 -12.13 5.12 -3.88
N ALA A 177 -12.47 5.78 -2.76
CA ALA A 177 -11.62 5.74 -1.58
C ALA A 177 -11.42 4.28 -1.14
N LEU A 178 -10.18 3.87 -0.97
CA LEU A 178 -9.80 2.52 -0.57
C LEU A 178 -9.23 2.51 0.85
N GLU A 179 -9.22 1.33 1.46
CA GLU A 179 -8.47 1.11 2.69
C GLU A 179 -6.96 1.33 2.42
N VAL A 180 -6.26 1.93 3.38
CA VAL A 180 -4.84 2.23 3.32
C VAL A 180 -4.12 1.50 4.44
N ILE A 181 -3.09 0.72 4.09
CA ILE A 181 -2.14 0.19 5.06
C ILE A 181 -1.12 1.29 5.38
N VAL A 182 -1.04 1.67 6.65
CA VAL A 182 -0.07 2.66 7.16
C VAL A 182 1.17 1.91 7.67
N PHE A 183 2.34 2.30 7.16
CA PHE A 183 3.64 1.73 7.47
C PHE A 183 4.37 2.63 8.46
N GLU A 184 4.77 2.08 9.60
CA GLU A 184 5.67 2.77 10.53
C GLU A 184 7.03 3.05 9.86
N ASP A 185 7.77 4.08 10.27
CA ASP A 185 9.00 4.59 9.60
C ASP A 185 10.08 3.52 9.27
N THR A 186 10.06 2.37 9.98
CA THR A 186 10.97 1.24 9.71
C THR A 186 10.44 0.21 8.70
N GLY A 187 9.14 0.23 8.41
CA GLY A 187 8.38 -0.77 7.66
C GLY A 187 8.38 -0.60 6.15
N ILE A 188 9.30 0.17 5.57
CA ILE A 188 9.48 0.27 4.11
C ILE A 188 10.87 -0.14 3.65
N ARG A 189 11.84 -0.29 4.56
CA ARG A 189 13.22 -0.70 4.22
C ARG A 189 13.35 -2.21 4.18
N HIS A 190 13.83 -2.75 3.05
CA HIS A 190 14.19 -4.16 2.95
C HIS A 190 15.27 -4.55 3.96
N ARG A 191 15.12 -5.73 4.56
CA ARG A 191 16.08 -6.28 5.53
C ARG A 191 16.07 -7.81 5.46
N ASP A 192 17.23 -8.43 5.62
CA ASP A 192 17.39 -9.89 5.69
C ASP A 192 16.75 -10.64 4.50
N GLY A 193 16.82 -10.03 3.31
CA GLY A 193 16.24 -10.57 2.08
C GLY A 193 14.71 -10.58 2.04
N ARG A 194 14.05 -9.73 2.86
CA ARG A 194 12.59 -9.58 2.92
C ARG A 194 12.13 -8.19 2.49
N HIS A 195 10.90 -8.12 1.96
CA HIS A 195 10.26 -6.85 1.65
C HIS A 195 10.08 -5.99 2.92
N GLY A 196 10.45 -4.71 2.84
CA GLY A 196 10.26 -3.78 3.96
C GLY A 196 8.82 -3.69 4.47
N LYS A 197 7.83 -3.67 3.55
CA LYS A 197 6.38 -3.62 3.82
C LYS A 197 5.83 -4.89 4.47
N LEU A 198 6.54 -6.02 4.36
CA LEU A 198 6.03 -7.34 4.72
C LEU A 198 5.62 -7.45 6.19
N PRO A 199 6.40 -7.01 7.21
CA PRO A 199 5.98 -7.13 8.61
C PRO A 199 4.67 -6.41 8.92
N THR A 200 4.44 -5.23 8.33
CA THR A 200 3.20 -4.48 8.49
C THR A 200 2.05 -5.15 7.76
N ILE A 201 2.26 -5.61 6.53
CA ILE A 201 1.25 -6.36 5.76
C ILE A 201 0.86 -7.65 6.48
N ASP A 202 1.80 -8.38 7.05
CA ASP A 202 1.54 -9.63 7.79
C ASP A 202 0.62 -9.37 9.00
N ARG A 203 0.94 -8.32 9.79
CA ARG A 203 0.13 -7.91 10.93
C ARG A 203 -1.26 -7.42 10.52
N TRP A 204 -1.33 -6.55 9.51
CA TRP A 204 -2.59 -6.01 9.01
C TRP A 204 -3.49 -7.13 8.46
N ALA A 205 -2.91 -8.06 7.70
CA ALA A 205 -3.69 -9.07 7.02
C ALA A 205 -4.17 -10.18 7.95
N GLY A 206 -3.43 -10.53 9.01
CA GLY A 206 -3.82 -11.62 9.92
C GLY A 206 -4.13 -12.91 9.13
N ARG A 207 -5.35 -13.44 9.26
CA ARG A 207 -5.81 -14.64 8.51
C ARG A 207 -6.45 -14.34 7.13
N ARG A 208 -6.55 -13.08 6.73
CA ARG A 208 -7.21 -12.62 5.50
C ARG A 208 -6.50 -13.14 4.24
N PRO A 209 -7.16 -13.87 3.33
CA PRO A 209 -6.54 -14.24 2.07
C PRO A 209 -6.14 -12.98 1.29
N LEU A 210 -4.99 -12.99 0.60
CA LEU A 210 -4.59 -11.83 -0.21
C LEU A 210 -3.78 -12.20 -1.44
N CYS A 211 -3.87 -11.35 -2.47
CA CYS A 211 -2.83 -11.24 -3.48
C CYS A 211 -2.23 -9.83 -3.47
N TRP A 212 -0.97 -9.70 -3.89
CA TRP A 212 -0.23 -8.45 -3.81
C TRP A 212 0.56 -8.18 -5.09
N PHE A 213 0.29 -7.03 -5.71
CA PHE A 213 1.06 -6.50 -6.84
C PHE A 213 2.16 -5.57 -6.32
N ASP A 214 3.41 -5.95 -6.57
CA ASP A 214 4.60 -5.18 -6.21
C ASP A 214 5.76 -5.54 -7.16
N ASP A 215 6.72 -4.65 -7.35
CA ASP A 215 7.95 -4.90 -8.14
C ASP A 215 9.17 -5.19 -7.26
N GLU A 216 9.11 -4.94 -5.95
CA GLU A 216 10.25 -5.01 -5.03
C GLU A 216 10.29 -6.29 -4.18
N PHE A 217 9.60 -7.36 -4.59
CA PHE A 217 9.71 -8.65 -3.91
C PHE A 217 11.16 -9.13 -3.81
N GLN A 218 11.49 -9.66 -2.64
CA GLN A 218 12.81 -10.13 -2.25
C GLN A 218 12.85 -11.66 -2.17
N PRO A 219 14.04 -12.30 -2.20
CA PRO A 219 14.18 -13.75 -2.26
C PRO A 219 13.46 -14.53 -1.15
N ALA A 220 13.34 -13.97 0.05
CA ALA A 220 12.71 -14.67 1.18
C ALA A 220 11.19 -14.53 1.23
N ASP A 221 10.58 -13.64 0.44
CA ASP A 221 9.14 -13.31 0.54
C ASP A 221 8.24 -14.45 0.07
N GLY A 222 8.69 -15.23 -0.93
CA GLY A 222 7.98 -16.42 -1.40
C GLY A 222 7.74 -17.41 -0.26
N SER A 223 8.76 -17.66 0.56
CA SER A 223 8.65 -18.55 1.73
C SER A 223 7.66 -18.02 2.77
N TRP A 224 7.50 -16.70 2.90
CA TRP A 224 6.49 -16.11 3.78
C TRP A 224 5.08 -16.36 3.24
N ALA A 225 4.86 -16.14 1.94
CA ALA A 225 3.56 -16.38 1.31
C ALA A 225 3.14 -17.87 1.39
N GLU A 226 4.09 -18.79 1.21
CA GLU A 226 3.87 -20.23 1.39
C GLU A 226 3.45 -20.56 2.82
N ARG A 227 4.26 -20.16 3.82
CA ARG A 227 3.93 -20.41 5.25
C ARG A 227 2.57 -19.83 5.65
N ARG A 228 2.25 -18.62 5.16
CA ARG A 228 0.96 -17.98 5.42
C ARG A 228 -0.19 -18.79 4.80
N SER A 229 -0.01 -19.27 3.58
CA SER A 229 -0.98 -20.13 2.89
C SER A 229 -1.20 -21.45 3.63
N ASP A 230 -0.12 -22.12 4.05
CA ASP A 230 -0.19 -23.38 4.81
C ASP A 230 -0.92 -23.23 6.16
N SER A 231 -0.83 -22.04 6.77
CA SER A 231 -1.54 -21.71 8.02
C SER A 231 -3.03 -21.40 7.84
N GLY A 232 -3.55 -21.51 6.61
CA GLY A 232 -4.95 -21.22 6.28
C GLY A 232 -5.22 -19.74 6.02
N ALA A 233 -4.21 -18.99 5.57
CA ALA A 233 -4.33 -17.61 5.08
C ALA A 233 -3.71 -17.52 3.68
N PRO A 234 -4.40 -18.02 2.63
CA PRO A 234 -3.87 -18.10 1.27
C PRO A 234 -3.30 -16.78 0.80
N THR A 235 -2.07 -16.81 0.28
CA THR A 235 -1.32 -15.61 -0.09
C THR A 235 -0.65 -15.79 -1.44
N ARG A 236 -0.82 -14.82 -2.34
CA ARG A 236 -0.18 -14.82 -3.66
C ARG A 236 0.59 -13.53 -3.91
N LEU A 237 1.91 -13.63 -4.00
CA LEU A 237 2.75 -12.57 -4.52
C LEU A 237 2.65 -12.56 -6.05
N ILE A 238 2.44 -11.38 -6.64
CA ILE A 238 2.32 -11.20 -8.08
C ILE A 238 3.35 -10.15 -8.51
N PRO A 239 4.58 -10.58 -8.88
CA PRO A 239 5.64 -9.68 -9.29
C PRO A 239 5.24 -8.91 -10.54
N VAL A 240 5.48 -7.61 -10.55
CA VAL A 240 5.23 -6.74 -11.70
C VAL A 240 6.56 -6.15 -12.17
N ASP A 241 6.89 -6.24 -13.45
CA ASP A 241 8.07 -5.55 -13.98
C ASP A 241 7.85 -4.04 -13.92
N ARG A 242 8.63 -3.35 -13.09
CA ARG A 242 8.63 -1.89 -12.89
C ARG A 242 8.69 -1.08 -14.17
N HIS A 243 9.24 -1.60 -15.25
CA HIS A 243 9.36 -0.88 -16.51
C HIS A 243 8.10 -0.95 -17.38
N THR A 244 7.25 -1.93 -17.12
CA THR A 244 6.04 -2.19 -17.91
C THR A 244 4.76 -1.93 -17.14
N GLY A 245 4.82 -2.01 -15.81
CA GLY A 245 3.67 -1.83 -14.93
C GLY A 245 2.66 -2.96 -15.02
N LEU A 246 1.48 -2.73 -14.45
CA LEU A 246 0.42 -3.73 -14.33
C LEU A 246 -0.12 -4.09 -15.73
N GLN A 247 -0.11 -5.39 -16.02
CA GLN A 247 -0.54 -5.98 -17.28
C GLN A 247 -1.70 -6.95 -17.05
N ARG A 248 -2.36 -7.32 -18.16
CA ARG A 248 -3.48 -8.26 -18.17
C ARG A 248 -3.15 -9.58 -17.47
N GLN A 249 -1.97 -10.14 -17.72
CA GLN A 249 -1.50 -11.38 -17.11
C GLN A 249 -1.43 -11.34 -15.57
N HIS A 250 -1.11 -10.18 -14.98
CA HIS A 250 -1.06 -10.02 -13.52
C HIS A 250 -2.49 -10.06 -12.95
N LEU A 251 -3.43 -9.38 -13.59
CA LEU A 251 -4.84 -9.40 -13.24
C LEU A 251 -5.45 -10.81 -13.39
N ASP A 252 -5.05 -11.54 -14.44
CA ASP A 252 -5.50 -12.92 -14.66
C ASP A 252 -4.96 -13.87 -13.60
N ALA A 253 -3.70 -13.70 -13.18
CA ALA A 253 -3.12 -14.45 -12.07
C ALA A 253 -3.85 -14.18 -10.75
N ALA A 254 -4.16 -12.92 -10.44
CA ALA A 254 -4.95 -12.55 -9.28
C ALA A 254 -6.37 -13.16 -9.34
N ARG A 255 -7.04 -13.08 -10.50
CA ARG A 255 -8.37 -13.66 -10.70
C ARG A 255 -8.38 -15.16 -10.47
N ALA A 256 -7.41 -15.88 -11.05
CA ALA A 256 -7.29 -17.33 -10.90
C ALA A 256 -7.12 -17.72 -9.44
N PHE A 257 -6.21 -17.03 -8.73
CA PHE A 257 -6.01 -17.21 -7.30
C PHE A 257 -7.28 -16.92 -6.50
N LEU A 258 -7.88 -15.74 -6.63
CA LEU A 258 -9.03 -15.35 -5.82
C LEU A 258 -10.27 -16.21 -6.08
N ARG A 259 -10.49 -16.69 -7.31
CA ARG A 259 -11.59 -17.62 -7.61
C ARG A 259 -11.40 -19.01 -7.01
N GLN A 260 -10.16 -19.46 -6.83
CA GLN A 260 -9.86 -20.71 -6.15
C GLN A 260 -10.28 -20.65 -4.68
N TRP A 261 -10.07 -19.51 -4.03
CA TRP A 261 -10.31 -19.34 -2.59
C TRP A 261 -11.68 -18.72 -2.25
N GLY A 262 -12.29 -17.97 -3.18
CA GLY A 262 -13.66 -17.46 -3.05
C GLY A 262 -14.74 -18.55 -3.10
N ARG A 263 -14.40 -19.75 -3.60
CA ARG A 263 -15.25 -20.96 -3.53
C ARG A 263 -15.10 -21.73 -2.20
N ALA A 264 -14.11 -21.38 -1.39
CA ALA A 264 -13.73 -22.11 -0.19
C ALA A 264 -14.27 -21.48 1.11
N CYS A 265 -15.25 -20.56 1.03
CA CYS A 265 -16.10 -20.28 2.19
C CYS A 265 -17.07 -21.46 2.31
N PRO A 266 -16.89 -22.39 3.26
CA PRO A 266 -17.80 -23.50 3.46
C PRO A 266 -19.01 -22.95 4.21
N ASP A 267 -19.91 -22.29 3.49
CA ASP A 267 -21.28 -22.18 3.95
C ASP A 267 -21.97 -23.49 3.59
N GLU A 268 -22.35 -24.22 4.63
CA GLU A 268 -23.21 -25.42 4.67
C GLU A 268 -22.49 -26.79 4.78
N PRO A 269 -22.57 -27.46 5.96
CA PRO A 269 -22.29 -28.90 6.04
C PRO A 269 -23.40 -29.69 5.32
N PRO A 270 -23.07 -30.86 4.72
CA PRO A 270 -24.07 -31.68 4.05
C PRO A 270 -25.15 -32.13 5.03
N ARG A 271 -26.42 -32.02 4.59
CA ARG A 271 -27.60 -32.56 5.29
C ARG A 271 -27.63 -34.09 5.27
#